data_AF-A0A453DWR0-F1
#
_entry.id   AF-A0A453DWR0-F1
#
_cell.length_a   1.000
_cell.length_b   1.000
_cell.length_c   1.000
_cell.angle_alpha   90.00
_cell.angle_beta   90.00
_cell.angle_gamma   90.00
#
_symmetry.space_group_name_H-M   'P 1'
#
loop_
_entity.id
_entity.type
_entity.pdbx_description
1 polymer ?
#
loop_
_entity_poly.entity_id
_entity_poly.type
_entity_poly.pdbx_seq_one_letter_code
_entity_poly.pdbx_strand_id
1 'polypeptide(L)' 'MQLHGAAGTSQIEKSSITGTIRQILQKEGPRGFYRGIVPEYLKVVPSVGIAFMTYEVLKSMLSSIDGDDEN' A
#
# COMPACT_ATOMS: atom_id res chain seq x y z
N MET A 1 49.75 -0.63 4.55
CA MET A 1 48.62 -1.50 4.13
C MET A 1 47.50 -1.33 5.14
N GLN A 2 46.45 -0.59 4.81
CA GLN A 2 45.22 -0.51 5.61
C GLN A 2 44.08 -0.99 4.72
N LEU A 3 43.56 -2.16 5.07
CA LEU A 3 42.41 -2.79 4.44
C LEU A 3 41.18 -1.92 4.73
N HIS A 4 40.65 -1.28 3.69
CA HIS A 4 39.37 -0.57 3.77
C HIS A 4 38.24 -1.60 3.84
N GLY A 5 37.98 -2.09 5.04
CA GLY A 5 36.66 -2.54 5.44
C GLY A 5 35.80 -1.31 5.70
N ALA A 6 35.11 -0.82 4.67
CA ALA A 6 34.13 0.24 4.81
C ALA A 6 32.80 -0.26 4.25
N ALA A 7 31.99 -0.78 5.17
CA ALA A 7 30.54 -0.72 5.22
C ALA A 7 29.83 -0.56 3.86
N GLY A 8 29.25 -1.66 3.38
CA GLY A 8 28.17 -1.65 2.40
C GLY A 8 26.87 -1.08 2.98
N THR A 9 26.92 0.10 3.59
CA THR A 9 25.73 0.91 3.80
C THR A 9 25.43 1.56 2.46
N SER A 10 24.52 0.93 1.73
CA SER A 10 23.74 1.57 0.68
C SER A 10 23.45 3.01 1.09
N GLN A 11 24.05 3.93 0.33
CA GLN A 11 23.75 5.35 0.34
C GLN A 11 22.25 5.51 0.05
N ILE A 12 21.42 5.42 1.08
CA ILE A 12 20.13 6.12 1.15
C ILE A 12 20.51 7.58 1.42
N GLU A 13 21.27 8.16 0.49
CA GLU A 13 21.41 9.60 0.42
C GLU A 13 20.01 10.16 0.18
N LYS A 14 19.80 11.35 0.72
CA LYS A 14 18.59 12.15 0.70
C LYS A 14 18.22 12.58 -0.73
N SER A 15 18.17 11.66 -1.68
CA SER A 15 17.50 11.87 -2.95
C SER A 15 16.03 11.91 -2.61
N SER A 16 15.46 13.12 -2.67
CA SER A 16 14.03 13.36 -2.49
C SER A 16 13.23 12.24 -3.15
N ILE A 17 12.17 11.75 -2.50
CA ILE A 17 11.32 10.65 -2.99
C ILE A 17 10.97 10.84 -4.48
N THR A 18 10.81 12.09 -4.92
CA THR A 18 10.58 12.49 -6.30
C THR A 18 11.72 12.16 -7.28
N GLY A 19 12.99 12.26 -6.86
CA GLY A 19 14.17 11.93 -7.67
C GLY A 19 14.28 10.43 -7.93
N THR A 20 14.05 9.62 -6.90
CA THR A 20 14.03 8.15 -7.01
C THR A 20 12.87 7.67 -7.88
N ILE A 21 11.66 8.24 -7.69
CA ILE A 21 10.49 7.94 -8.54
C ILE A 21 10.78 8.29 -10.01
N ARG A 22 11.37 9.46 -10.28
CA ARG A 22 11.72 9.88 -11.65
C ARG A 22 12.75 8.96 -12.29
N GLN A 23 13.74 8.48 -11.53
CA GLN A 23 14.76 7.57 -12.02
C GLN A 23 14.20 6.18 -12.35
N ILE A 24 13.29 5.67 -11.52
CA ILE A 24 12.58 4.40 -11.76
C ILE A 24 11.70 4.51 -13.00
N LEU A 25 10.94 5.61 -13.13
CA LEU A 25 10.11 5.89 -14.31
C LEU A 25 10.92 5.97 -15.61
N GLN A 26 12.13 6.52 -15.58
CA GLN A 26 13.00 6.59 -16.76
C GLN A 26 13.66 5.25 -17.12
N LYS A 27 13.98 4.41 -16.12
CA LYS A 27 14.64 3.10 -16.35
C LYS A 27 13.67 2.00 -16.76
N GLU A 28 12.51 1.90 -16.13
CA GLU A 28 11.56 0.79 -16.33
C GLU A 28 10.23 1.22 -16.95
N GLY A 29 10.02 2.53 -17.10
CA GLY A 29 8.74 3.09 -17.54
C GLY A 29 7.68 3.08 -16.43
N PRO A 30 6.52 3.71 -16.69
CA PRO A 30 5.39 3.73 -15.74
C PRO A 30 4.91 2.31 -15.37
N ARG A 31 5.03 1.36 -16.30
CA ARG A 31 4.64 -0.04 -16.09
C ARG A 31 5.48 -0.74 -15.01
N GLY A 32 6.75 -0.39 -14.84
CA GLY A 32 7.60 -0.92 -13.77
C GLY A 32 7.14 -0.49 -12.38
N PHE A 33 6.72 0.77 -12.25
CA PHE A 33 6.20 1.32 -11.00
C PHE A 33 4.87 0.67 -10.59
N TYR A 34 3.97 0.46 -11.56
CA TYR A 34 2.72 -0.27 -11.31
C TYR A 34 2.95 -1.75 -10.99
N ARG A 35 3.99 -2.40 -11.53
CA ARG A 35 4.25 -3.82 -11.25
C ARG A 35 4.66 -4.11 -9.80
N GLY A 36 5.19 -3.13 -9.07
CA GLY A 36 5.50 -3.26 -7.64
C GLY A 36 4.32 -2.93 -6.73
N ILE A 37 3.55 -1.91 -7.08
CA ILE A 37 2.41 -1.43 -6.29
C ILE A 37 1.18 -2.32 -6.49
N VAL A 38 0.86 -2.68 -7.72
CA VAL A 38 -0.32 -3.50 -8.05
C VAL A 38 -0.38 -4.82 -7.26
N PRO A 39 0.67 -5.65 -7.14
CA PRO A 39 0.59 -6.89 -6.37
C PRO A 39 0.41 -6.68 -4.87
N GLU A 40 0.85 -5.55 -4.30
CA GLU A 40 0.59 -5.21 -2.90
C GLU A 40 -0.90 -4.87 -2.70
N TYR A 41 -1.44 -4.02 -3.57
CA TYR A 41 -2.86 -3.66 -3.54
C TYR A 41 -3.76 -4.86 -3.83
N LEU A 42 -3.41 -5.72 -4.78
CA LEU A 42 -4.18 -6.93 -5.09
C LEU A 42 -4.32 -7.88 -3.90
N LYS A 43 -3.37 -7.88 -2.97
CA LYS A 43 -3.44 -8.67 -1.72
C LYS A 43 -4.28 -7.98 -0.65
N VAL A 44 -4.19 -6.65 -0.56
CA VAL A 44 -4.91 -5.85 0.46
C VAL A 44 -6.39 -5.68 0.12
N VAL A 45 -6.72 -5.54 -1.17
CA VAL A 45 -8.10 -5.37 -1.67
C VAL A 45 -9.08 -6.43 -1.16
N PRO A 46 -8.80 -7.75 -1.24
CA PRO A 46 -9.73 -8.75 -0.71
C PRO A 46 -9.92 -8.63 0.81
N SER A 47 -8.86 -8.31 1.57
CA SER A 47 -8.97 -8.10 3.02
C SER A 47 -9.86 -6.90 3.36
N VAL A 48 -9.70 -5.78 2.64
CA VAL A 48 -10.54 -4.59 2.81
C VAL A 48 -11.97 -4.87 2.37
N GLY A 49 -12.17 -5.61 1.27
CA GLY A 49 -13.49 -5.99 0.78
C GLY A 49 -14.25 -6.88 1.76
N ILE A 50 -13.58 -7.83 2.43
CA ILE A 50 -14.18 -8.66 3.47
C ILE A 50 -14.59 -7.80 4.67
N ALA A 51 -13.71 -6.92 5.14
CA ALA A 51 -14.02 -6.03 6.26
C ALA A 51 -15.21 -5.12 5.94
N PHE A 52 -15.30 -4.62 4.71
CA PHE A 52 -16.43 -3.82 4.25
C PHE A 52 -17.73 -4.63 4.19
N MET A 53 -17.70 -5.85 3.64
CA MET A 53 -18.85 -6.75 3.66
C MET A 53 -19.30 -7.07 5.09
N THR A 54 -18.38 -7.38 6.00
CA THR A 54 -18.72 -7.64 7.41
C THR A 54 -19.37 -6.42 8.06
N TYR A 55 -18.88 -5.22 7.77
CA TYR A 55 -19.50 -3.99 8.24
C TYR A 55 -20.92 -3.81 7.70
N GLU A 56 -21.14 -3.99 6.40
CA GLU A 56 -22.47 -3.87 5.81
C GLU A 56 -23.45 -4.92 6.34
N VAL A 57 -23.01 -6.17 6.50
CA VAL A 57 -23.83 -7.24 7.08
C VAL A 57 -24.18 -6.91 8.53
N LEU A 58 -23.20 -6.49 9.33
CA LEU A 58 -23.43 -6.14 10.72
C LEU A 58 -24.35 -4.91 10.84
N LYS A 59 -24.14 -3.90 10.00
CA LYS A 59 -25.00 -2.72 9.94
C LYS A 59 -26.42 -3.09 9.51
N SER A 60 -26.58 -3.97 8.53
CA SER A 60 -27.91 -4.44 8.09
C SER A 60 -28.60 -5.22 9.19
N MET A 61 -27.89 -6.09 9.91
CA MET A 61 -28.44 -6.86 11.03
C MET A 61 -28.83 -5.94 12.18
N LEU A 62 -27.96 -4.99 12.53
CA LEU A 62 -28.20 -4.03 13.60
C LEU A 62 -29.33 -3.06 13.24
N SER A 63 -29.35 -2.52 12.02
CA SER A 63 -30.42 -1.65 11.51
C SER A 63 -31.74 -2.40 11.34
N SER A 64 -31.72 -3.72 11.16
CA SER A 64 -32.95 -4.54 11.17
C SER A 64 -33.46 -4.81 12.59
N ILE A 65 -32.61 -4.62 13.61
CA ILE A 65 -32.94 -4.74 15.03
C ILE A 65 -33.33 -3.38 15.63
N ASP A 66 -32.76 -2.29 15.12
CA ASP A 66 -32.98 -0.89 15.54
C ASP A 66 -34.14 -0.23 14.77
N GLY A 67 -34.89 -1.02 13.99
CA GLY A 67 -36.00 -0.55 13.15
C GLY A 67 -37.31 -0.29 13.91
N ASP A 68 -37.26 -0.13 15.22
CA ASP A 68 -38.43 0.00 16.09
C ASP A 68 -38.63 1.44 16.61
N ASP A 69 -37.80 2.42 16.25
CA ASP A 69 -37.93 3.78 16.79
C ASP A 69 -37.17 4.86 15.99
N GLU A 70 -37.75 5.28 14.87
CA GLU A 70 -37.69 6.70 14.47
C GLU A 70 -39.07 7.16 13.95
N ASN A 71 -39.82 7.82 14.84
CA ASN A 71 -40.76 8.90 14.53
C ASN A 71 -40.01 10.22 14.70
#